data_AF-A0A8T8K5K9-F1
#
_entry.id   AF-A0A8T8K5K9-F1
#
_cell.length_a   1.000
_cell.length_b   1.000
_cell.length_c   1.000
_cell.angle_alpha   90.00
_cell.angle_beta   90.00
_cell.angle_gamma   90.00
#
_symmetry.space_group_name_H-M   'P 1'
#
loop_
_entity.id
_entity.type
_entity.pdbx_description
1 polymer ?
#
loop_
_entity_poly.entity_id
_entity_poly.type
_entity_poly.pdbx_seq_one_letter_code
_entity_poly.pdbx_strand_id
1 'polypeptide(L)'
;MYERNYQLVYAKFKEFFLPTLLMSMAMNISTFMDTLIVGNFLGPANISAMALIAPIITFINLIYWMVGLGGSLLSAVAKAERDEEKSNMYFTVSVLLLITIGVLFSLSGLLFMENLVSALTTNPQLAFLVERFLGVYFLGSPLLFILMGIAYFIRADGKPRLSFYALLIANVVNLIMDLFYILVLGMDIQGAALATITGYTVGTIFIMQYFFSKDRTMHFISLMKIKLYSLWDIVKIGFPPASLQLFLTLKLFFINSLISLVVGKGGLTAFSVFYNSLFIIYMFLIGTSQAMSPIVSIYFQEKDYYGVKYTINTSFKIVLAAGGIFTLIFFTFPGELLNLFGVSNPQDISVGINAIRILSLSITGTAITFLMLFYTQAIQQKELSFLISITQGLLIPVTAAYILSGVIGADGIWISFLIAEVGTILLIYAASRIISQKSGGEYSGFLLLGNHRKTPVLDVTIGNSVEDVVGLSEKIIDFATENGVDEKIALRIGLTLEEMAINTINYNEDKIEYMDIISRIEDKEITLAFKDSGVEFNPSNYSPEEKDSFENIAVLHKMADDISYARVIGLNSTVITIKR
;
A
#
# COMPACT_ATOMS: atom_id res chain seq x y z
N MET A 1 -2.24 -34.61 -16.52
CA MET A 1 -1.13 -34.37 -15.56
C MET A 1 -1.59 -33.25 -14.65
N TYR A 2 -2.02 -33.56 -13.42
CA TYR A 2 -2.49 -32.55 -12.48
C TYR A 2 -1.32 -31.66 -12.05
N GLU A 3 -1.31 -30.41 -12.50
CA GLU A 3 -0.36 -29.37 -12.11
C GLU A 3 -1.13 -28.13 -11.64
N ARG A 4 -0.57 -27.39 -10.69
CA ARG A 4 -1.16 -26.15 -10.20
C ARG A 4 -1.26 -25.11 -11.31
N ASN A 5 -2.47 -24.59 -11.54
CA ASN A 5 -2.72 -23.53 -12.50
C ASN A 5 -2.92 -22.17 -11.79
N TYR A 6 -2.96 -21.10 -12.58
CA TYR A 6 -3.03 -19.73 -12.06
C TYR A 6 -4.42 -19.09 -12.13
N GLN A 7 -5.46 -19.81 -12.57
CA GLN A 7 -6.74 -19.19 -12.91
C GLN A 7 -7.45 -18.58 -11.70
N LEU A 8 -7.50 -19.29 -10.57
CA LEU A 8 -8.13 -18.79 -9.35
C LEU A 8 -7.41 -17.53 -8.83
N VAL A 9 -6.07 -17.61 -8.73
CA VAL A 9 -5.22 -16.49 -8.28
C VAL A 9 -5.33 -15.30 -9.23
N TYR A 10 -5.38 -15.55 -10.55
CA TYR A 10 -5.49 -14.51 -11.57
C TYR A 10 -6.86 -13.83 -11.59
N ALA A 11 -7.95 -14.59 -11.46
CA ALA A 11 -9.30 -14.05 -11.36
C ALA A 11 -9.40 -13.10 -10.16
N LYS A 12 -8.88 -13.53 -9.00
CA LYS A 12 -8.83 -12.68 -7.80
C LYS A 12 -7.91 -11.49 -7.98
N PHE A 13 -6.73 -11.66 -8.55
CA PHE A 13 -5.86 -10.53 -8.84
C PHE A 13 -6.57 -9.47 -9.70
N LYS A 14 -7.27 -9.87 -10.76
CA LYS A 14 -8.06 -8.95 -11.59
C LYS A 14 -9.18 -8.25 -10.82
N GLU A 15 -9.91 -8.98 -9.99
CA GLU A 15 -11.01 -8.45 -9.16
C GLU A 15 -10.51 -7.32 -8.25
N PHE A 16 -9.34 -7.46 -7.64
CA PHE A 16 -8.73 -6.42 -6.79
C PHE A 16 -8.00 -5.34 -7.58
N PHE A 17 -7.39 -5.70 -8.72
CA PHE A 17 -6.51 -4.81 -9.48
C PHE A 17 -7.27 -3.63 -10.12
N LEU A 18 -8.40 -3.88 -10.78
CA LEU A 18 -9.11 -2.81 -11.48
C LEU A 18 -9.64 -1.72 -10.52
N PRO A 19 -10.32 -2.06 -9.41
CA PRO A 19 -10.79 -1.05 -8.46
C PRO A 19 -9.65 -0.27 -7.79
N THR A 20 -8.57 -0.95 -7.38
CA THR A 20 -7.43 -0.30 -6.71
C THR A 20 -6.63 0.59 -7.67
N LEU A 21 -6.51 0.19 -8.94
CA LEU A 21 -5.92 1.02 -9.99
C LEU A 21 -6.76 2.27 -10.24
N LEU A 22 -8.07 2.13 -10.44
CA LEU A 22 -8.97 3.28 -10.65
C LEU A 22 -8.98 4.23 -9.45
N MET A 23 -8.96 3.69 -8.23
CA MET A 23 -8.82 4.50 -7.02
C MET A 23 -7.48 5.25 -6.97
N SER A 24 -6.38 4.57 -7.31
CA SER A 24 -5.05 5.19 -7.34
C SER A 24 -4.95 6.26 -8.43
N MET A 25 -5.55 6.04 -9.59
CA MET A 25 -5.65 7.01 -10.68
C MET A 25 -6.41 8.26 -10.22
N ALA A 26 -7.60 8.09 -9.64
CA ALA A 26 -8.41 9.20 -9.18
C ALA A 26 -7.70 10.08 -8.15
N MET A 27 -6.89 9.49 -7.27
CA MET A 27 -6.13 10.26 -6.27
C MET A 27 -4.90 10.97 -6.87
N ASN A 28 -4.09 10.29 -7.68
CA ASN A 28 -2.83 10.86 -8.17
C ASN A 28 -3.05 11.83 -9.35
N ILE A 29 -4.15 11.69 -10.10
CA ILE A 29 -4.42 12.58 -11.25
C ILE A 29 -4.72 13.99 -10.77
N SER A 30 -5.44 14.13 -9.65
CA SER A 30 -5.71 15.43 -9.04
C SER A 30 -4.42 16.15 -8.66
N THR A 31 -3.48 15.46 -8.00
CA THR A 31 -2.19 16.05 -7.61
C THR A 31 -1.33 16.43 -8.83
N PHE A 32 -1.32 15.58 -9.86
CA PHE A 32 -0.64 15.89 -11.11
C PHE A 32 -1.25 17.12 -11.80
N MET A 33 -2.58 17.19 -11.87
CA MET A 33 -3.32 18.30 -12.48
C MET A 33 -3.17 19.61 -11.71
N ASP A 34 -3.18 19.59 -10.37
CA ASP A 34 -2.95 20.77 -9.53
C ASP A 34 -1.61 21.45 -9.90
N THR A 35 -0.54 20.65 -9.96
CA THR A 35 0.78 21.19 -10.33
C THR A 35 0.81 21.70 -11.77
N LEU A 36 0.10 21.06 -12.70
CA LEU A 36 -0.02 21.55 -14.08
C LEU A 36 -0.75 22.89 -14.15
N ILE A 37 -1.82 23.07 -13.38
CA ILE A 37 -2.58 24.32 -13.30
C ILE A 37 -1.65 25.42 -12.75
N VAL A 38 -1.00 25.17 -11.63
CA VAL A 38 -0.05 26.13 -11.03
C VAL A 38 1.08 26.47 -12.01
N GLY A 39 1.64 25.48 -12.71
CA GLY A 39 2.72 25.68 -13.66
C GLY A 39 2.33 26.52 -14.87
N ASN A 40 1.21 26.20 -15.52
CA ASN A 40 0.78 26.87 -16.74
C ASN A 40 0.22 28.27 -16.48
N PHE A 41 -0.53 28.45 -15.40
CA PHE A 41 -1.25 29.71 -15.16
C PHE A 41 -0.51 30.68 -14.24
N LEU A 42 0.30 30.17 -13.31
CA LEU A 42 1.08 31.01 -12.39
C LEU A 42 2.57 31.02 -12.73
N GLY A 43 3.04 30.09 -13.56
CA GLY A 43 4.39 30.05 -14.10
C GLY A 43 5.42 29.24 -13.27
N PRO A 44 6.62 28.98 -13.82
CA PRO A 44 7.60 28.05 -13.25
C PRO A 44 8.15 28.40 -11.86
N ALA A 45 8.10 29.68 -11.47
CA ALA A 45 8.50 30.12 -10.13
C ALA A 45 7.62 29.48 -9.04
N ASN A 46 6.34 29.29 -9.31
CA ASN A 46 5.40 28.67 -8.40
C ASN A 46 5.66 27.17 -8.26
N ILE A 47 6.06 26.51 -9.35
CA ILE A 47 6.49 25.10 -9.32
C ILE A 47 7.75 24.92 -8.45
N SER A 48 8.69 25.87 -8.51
CA SER A 48 9.86 25.88 -7.61
C SER A 48 9.47 26.08 -6.15
N ALA A 49 8.53 26.99 -5.87
CA ALA A 49 8.01 27.21 -4.52
C ALA A 49 7.33 25.94 -3.97
N MET A 50 6.54 25.24 -4.79
CA MET A 50 5.92 23.96 -4.41
C MET A 50 6.94 22.88 -4.03
N ALA A 51 8.10 22.83 -4.70
CA ALA A 51 9.20 21.94 -4.27
C ALA A 51 9.64 22.28 -2.83
N LEU A 52 9.88 23.55 -2.54
CA LEU A 52 10.32 24.00 -1.22
C LEU A 52 9.26 23.76 -0.14
N ILE A 53 7.97 23.79 -0.50
CA ILE A 53 6.86 23.51 0.41
C ILE A 53 6.69 22.01 0.68
N ALA A 54 7.06 21.14 -0.26
CA ALA A 54 6.80 19.70 -0.20
C ALA A 54 7.25 19.01 1.12
N PRO A 55 8.42 19.32 1.72
CA PRO A 55 8.82 18.77 3.02
C PRO A 55 7.80 19.05 4.13
N ILE A 56 7.18 20.24 4.13
CA ILE A 56 6.18 20.62 5.14
C ILE A 56 4.90 19.82 4.95
N ILE A 57 4.48 19.62 3.70
CA ILE A 57 3.31 18.80 3.37
C ILE A 57 3.55 17.35 3.80
N THR A 58 4.70 16.76 3.49
CA THR A 58 5.02 15.39 3.90
C THR A 58 5.17 15.25 5.42
N PHE A 59 5.60 16.31 6.11
CA PHE A 59 5.65 16.32 7.57
C PHE A 59 4.25 16.34 8.19
N ILE A 60 3.30 17.08 7.60
CA ILE A 60 1.89 16.98 8.01
C ILE A 60 1.35 15.57 7.75
N ASN A 61 1.70 14.97 6.60
CA ASN A 61 1.34 13.59 6.29
C ASN A 61 1.81 12.60 7.36
N LEU A 62 3.07 12.70 7.79
CA LEU A 62 3.62 11.89 8.88
C LEU A 62 2.72 11.91 10.13
N ILE A 63 2.28 13.10 10.55
CA ILE A 63 1.53 13.26 11.79
C ILE A 63 0.14 12.60 11.69
N TYR A 64 -0.65 12.89 10.65
CA TYR A 64 -1.99 12.29 10.55
C TYR A 64 -1.95 10.80 10.19
N TRP A 65 -0.90 10.32 9.52
CA TRP A 65 -0.67 8.88 9.34
C TRP A 65 -0.40 8.22 10.68
N MET A 66 0.51 8.78 11.48
CA MET A 66 0.88 8.25 12.78
C MET A 66 -0.33 8.14 13.71
N VAL A 67 -1.11 9.22 13.85
CA VAL A 67 -2.27 9.23 14.75
C VAL A 67 -3.46 8.45 14.17
N GLY A 68 -3.81 8.69 12.90
CA GLY A 68 -4.98 8.06 12.26
C GLY A 68 -4.82 6.56 12.06
N LEU A 69 -3.70 6.12 11.48
CA LEU A 69 -3.45 4.69 11.26
C LEU A 69 -3.14 3.96 12.57
N GLY A 70 -2.31 4.54 13.45
CA GLY A 70 -2.00 3.94 14.76
C GLY A 70 -3.24 3.77 15.64
N GLY A 71 -4.06 4.82 15.76
CA GLY A 71 -5.28 4.80 16.55
C GLY A 71 -6.36 3.89 15.97
N SER A 72 -6.53 3.86 14.64
CA SER A 72 -7.51 2.98 14.00
C SER A 72 -7.14 1.50 14.13
N LEU A 73 -5.85 1.15 14.06
CA LEU A 73 -5.37 -0.21 14.31
C LEU A 73 -5.65 -0.65 15.75
N LEU A 74 -5.30 0.19 16.74
CA LEU A 74 -5.55 -0.13 18.16
C LEU A 74 -7.04 -0.25 18.47
N SER A 75 -7.87 0.61 17.86
CA SER A 75 -9.32 0.56 17.97
C SER A 75 -9.88 -0.72 17.32
N ALA A 76 -9.39 -1.11 16.15
CA ALA A 76 -9.77 -2.36 15.49
C ALA A 76 -9.36 -3.61 16.28
N VAL A 77 -8.16 -3.62 16.87
CA VAL A 77 -7.69 -4.72 17.74
C VAL A 77 -8.56 -4.83 18.99
N ALA A 78 -8.80 -3.73 19.70
CA ALA A 78 -9.68 -3.74 20.88
C ALA A 78 -11.10 -4.21 20.53
N LYS A 79 -11.62 -3.82 19.36
CA LYS A 79 -12.90 -4.30 18.85
C LYS A 79 -12.89 -5.81 18.57
N ALA A 80 -11.82 -6.34 17.98
CA ALA A 80 -11.64 -7.77 17.77
C ALA A 80 -11.55 -8.55 19.11
N GLU A 81 -10.98 -7.94 20.14
CA GLU A 81 -10.95 -8.44 21.52
C GLU A 81 -12.28 -8.30 22.27
N ARG A 82 -13.33 -7.76 21.64
CA ARG A 82 -14.64 -7.43 22.24
C ARG A 82 -14.57 -6.43 23.40
N ASP A 83 -13.55 -5.58 23.42
CA ASP A 83 -13.38 -4.47 24.37
C ASP A 83 -13.82 -3.14 23.74
N GLU A 84 -15.13 -2.88 23.77
CA GLU A 84 -15.73 -1.68 23.19
C GLU A 84 -15.28 -0.39 23.88
N GLU A 85 -15.08 -0.41 25.21
CA GLU A 85 -14.67 0.78 25.95
C GLU A 85 -13.27 1.22 25.54
N LYS A 86 -12.33 0.27 25.42
CA LYS A 86 -10.96 0.53 24.95
C LYS A 86 -10.92 0.95 23.48
N SER A 87 -11.75 0.34 22.63
CA SER A 87 -11.90 0.75 21.22
C SER A 87 -12.37 2.21 21.11
N ASN A 88 -13.41 2.58 21.87
CA ASN A 88 -13.96 3.92 21.91
C ASN A 88 -13.00 4.93 22.56
N MET A 89 -12.17 4.50 23.51
CA MET A 89 -11.09 5.31 24.08
C MET A 89 -10.04 5.68 23.02
N TYR A 90 -9.50 4.70 22.28
CA TYR A 90 -8.51 4.99 21.23
C TYR A 90 -9.07 5.88 20.12
N PHE A 91 -10.34 5.68 19.73
CA PHE A 91 -11.04 6.57 18.80
C PHE A 91 -11.10 8.01 19.33
N THR A 92 -11.61 8.19 20.55
CA THR A 92 -11.77 9.51 21.18
C THR A 92 -10.44 10.24 21.32
N VAL A 93 -9.42 9.55 21.83
CA VAL A 93 -8.08 10.13 22.04
C VAL A 93 -7.45 10.53 20.72
N SER A 94 -7.59 9.71 19.67
CA SER A 94 -7.01 10.02 18.36
C SER A 94 -7.68 11.23 17.71
N VAL A 95 -9.01 11.33 17.77
CA VAL A 95 -9.73 12.50 17.24
C VAL A 95 -9.33 13.78 17.98
N LEU A 96 -9.27 13.74 19.31
CA LEU A 96 -8.82 14.87 20.12
C LEU A 96 -7.37 15.24 19.79
N LEU A 97 -6.49 14.26 19.67
CA LEU A 97 -5.08 14.47 19.35
C LEU A 97 -4.92 15.11 17.94
N LEU A 98 -5.68 14.67 16.95
CA LEU A 98 -5.68 15.28 15.60
C LEU A 98 -6.13 16.74 15.62
N ILE A 99 -7.19 17.06 16.37
CA ILE A 99 -7.68 18.43 16.53
C ILE A 99 -6.62 19.28 17.25
N THR A 100 -6.10 18.80 18.38
CA THR A 100 -5.11 19.52 19.18
C THR A 100 -3.83 19.74 18.39
N ILE A 101 -3.28 18.71 17.74
CA ILE A 101 -2.09 18.86 16.90
C ILE A 101 -2.40 19.77 15.71
N GLY A 102 -3.55 19.66 15.06
CA GLY A 102 -3.91 20.55 13.96
C GLY A 102 -3.95 22.02 14.36
N VAL A 103 -4.55 22.34 15.51
CA VAL A 103 -4.56 23.72 16.04
C VAL A 103 -3.17 24.19 16.42
N LEU A 104 -2.38 23.35 17.12
CA LEU A 104 -1.00 23.68 17.49
C LEU A 104 -0.11 23.89 16.26
N PHE A 105 -0.29 23.06 15.24
CA PHE A 105 0.44 23.14 13.97
C PHE A 105 0.07 24.42 13.21
N SER A 106 -1.21 24.78 13.19
CA SER A 106 -1.69 26.04 12.63
C SER A 106 -1.04 27.25 13.33
N LEU A 107 -1.10 27.29 14.66
CA LEU A 107 -0.56 28.40 15.45
C LEU A 107 0.97 28.50 15.33
N SER A 108 1.66 27.38 15.48
CA SER A 108 3.13 27.35 15.39
C SER A 108 3.63 27.65 13.98
N GLY A 109 2.97 27.13 12.94
CA GLY A 109 3.32 27.40 11.55
C GLY A 109 3.22 28.89 11.21
N LEU A 110 2.21 29.58 11.73
CA LEU A 110 2.06 31.03 11.55
C LEU A 110 3.06 31.83 12.39
N LEU A 111 3.31 31.42 13.64
CA LEU A 111 4.25 32.10 14.54
C LEU A 111 5.70 32.02 14.05
N PHE A 112 6.10 30.87 13.53
CA PHE A 112 7.47 30.61 13.05
C PHE A 112 7.60 30.69 11.53
N MET A 113 6.65 31.33 10.84
CA MET A 113 6.62 31.40 9.38
C MET A 113 7.93 31.96 8.79
N GLU A 114 8.45 33.06 9.33
CA GLU A 114 9.68 33.70 8.85
C GLU A 114 10.90 32.78 9.00
N ASN A 115 11.05 32.14 10.17
CA ASN A 115 12.11 31.16 10.42
C ASN A 115 12.01 29.94 9.50
N LEU A 116 10.78 29.50 9.22
CA LEU A 116 10.53 28.36 8.34
C LEU A 116 10.88 28.71 6.88
N VAL A 117 10.40 29.85 6.37
CA VAL A 117 10.63 30.29 5.00
C VAL A 117 12.13 30.55 4.76
N SER A 118 12.82 31.18 5.71
CA SER A 118 14.27 31.43 5.63
C SER A 118 15.10 30.14 5.68
N ALA A 119 14.63 29.10 6.37
CA ALA A 119 15.25 27.78 6.34
C ALA A 119 15.07 27.05 5.00
N LEU A 120 13.99 27.35 4.27
CA LEU A 120 13.70 26.73 2.98
C LEU A 120 14.39 27.44 1.81
N THR A 121 14.47 28.77 1.85
CA THR A 121 15.07 29.53 0.75
C THR A 121 15.56 30.91 1.17
N THR A 122 16.64 31.36 0.51
CA THR A 122 17.17 32.72 0.62
C THR A 122 16.73 33.62 -0.56
N ASN A 123 16.03 33.05 -1.56
CA ASN A 123 15.56 33.81 -2.71
C ASN A 123 14.28 34.58 -2.35
N PRO A 124 14.26 35.93 -2.41
CA PRO A 124 13.11 36.73 -1.98
C PRO A 124 11.81 36.44 -2.75
N GLN A 125 11.91 36.15 -4.06
CA GLN A 125 10.74 35.82 -4.87
C GLN A 125 10.14 34.48 -4.42
N LEU A 126 10.97 33.46 -4.20
CA LEU A 126 10.48 32.16 -3.75
C LEU A 126 9.98 32.23 -2.31
N ALA A 127 10.65 32.98 -1.44
CA ALA A 127 10.22 33.20 -0.05
C ALA A 127 8.79 33.76 0.01
N PHE A 128 8.50 34.78 -0.78
CA PHE A 128 7.15 35.37 -0.88
C PHE A 128 6.10 34.35 -1.32
N LEU A 129 6.38 33.52 -2.33
CA LEU A 129 5.45 32.49 -2.81
C LEU A 129 5.21 31.40 -1.76
N VAL A 130 6.27 30.95 -1.10
CA VAL A 130 6.22 29.94 -0.03
C VAL A 130 5.38 30.43 1.14
N GLU A 131 5.61 31.68 1.59
CA GLU A 131 4.87 32.30 2.69
C GLU A 131 3.36 32.37 2.39
N ARG A 132 2.98 32.82 1.18
CA ARG A 132 1.58 32.93 0.76
C ARG A 132 0.86 31.58 0.72
N PHE A 133 1.51 30.54 0.20
CA PHE A 133 0.93 29.20 0.18
C PHE A 133 0.78 28.65 1.60
N LEU A 134 1.87 28.67 2.38
CA LEU A 134 1.90 28.08 3.71
C LEU A 134 0.98 28.80 4.70
N GLY A 135 0.81 30.12 4.59
CA GLY A 135 -0.10 30.86 5.46
C GLY A 135 -1.53 30.33 5.37
N VAL A 136 -2.01 30.13 4.14
CA VAL A 136 -3.33 29.52 3.90
C VAL A 136 -3.33 28.06 4.37
N TYR A 137 -2.31 27.28 4.01
CA TYR A 137 -2.21 25.85 4.35
C TYR A 137 -2.21 25.59 5.87
N PHE A 138 -1.50 26.40 6.66
CA PHE A 138 -1.49 26.29 8.12
C PHE A 138 -2.85 26.63 8.73
N LEU A 139 -3.55 27.64 8.23
CA LEU A 139 -4.91 27.95 8.69
C LEU A 139 -5.89 26.80 8.45
N GLY A 140 -5.76 26.09 7.32
CA GLY A 140 -6.59 24.93 6.99
C GLY A 140 -6.14 23.61 7.61
N SER A 141 -4.97 23.56 8.25
CA SER A 141 -4.38 22.32 8.77
C SER A 141 -5.31 21.54 9.71
N PRO A 142 -6.11 22.13 10.63
CA PRO A 142 -7.02 21.36 11.48
C PRO A 142 -8.01 20.50 10.70
N LEU A 143 -8.56 21.02 9.59
CA LEU A 143 -9.51 20.29 8.75
C LEU A 143 -8.83 19.14 8.01
N LEU A 144 -7.61 19.36 7.53
CA LEU A 144 -6.79 18.32 6.91
C LEU A 144 -6.54 17.15 7.87
N PHE A 145 -6.10 17.44 9.09
CA PHE A 145 -5.88 16.43 10.14
C PHE A 145 -7.15 15.63 10.45
N ILE A 146 -8.28 16.31 10.59
CA ILE A 146 -9.58 15.70 10.89
C ILE A 146 -10.01 14.75 9.76
N LEU A 147 -10.08 15.23 8.52
CA LEU A 147 -10.52 14.42 7.38
C LEU A 147 -9.63 13.19 7.20
N MET A 148 -8.32 13.40 7.14
CA MET A 148 -7.37 12.32 6.84
C MET A 148 -7.28 11.32 7.98
N GLY A 149 -7.31 11.77 9.23
CA GLY A 149 -7.25 10.90 10.39
C GLY A 149 -8.53 10.08 10.59
N ILE A 150 -9.72 10.70 10.52
CA ILE A 150 -11.01 10.00 10.68
C ILE A 150 -11.24 9.00 9.54
N ALA A 151 -10.76 9.29 8.33
CA ALA A 151 -10.84 8.37 7.21
C ALA A 151 -10.26 6.97 7.52
N TYR A 152 -9.18 6.88 8.32
CA TYR A 152 -8.65 5.59 8.78
C TYR A 152 -9.62 4.84 9.70
N PHE A 153 -10.24 5.53 10.65
CA PHE A 153 -11.22 4.93 11.55
C PHE A 153 -12.47 4.45 10.82
N ILE A 154 -12.97 5.20 9.83
CA ILE A 154 -14.14 4.78 9.04
C ILE A 154 -13.85 3.52 8.23
N ARG A 155 -12.62 3.37 7.70
CA ARG A 155 -12.19 2.13 7.05
C ARG A 155 -12.14 0.98 8.05
N ALA A 156 -11.55 1.20 9.23
CA ALA A 156 -11.49 0.22 10.31
C ALA A 156 -12.87 -0.17 10.86
N ASP A 157 -13.85 0.73 10.79
CA ASP A 157 -15.25 0.48 11.19
C ASP A 157 -16.08 -0.23 10.09
N GLY A 158 -15.44 -0.69 9.01
CA GLY A 158 -16.10 -1.47 7.95
C GLY A 158 -16.85 -0.64 6.91
N LYS A 159 -16.58 0.68 6.82
CA LYS A 159 -17.21 1.59 5.84
C LYS A 159 -16.21 2.18 4.84
N PRO A 160 -15.37 1.37 4.16
CA PRO A 160 -14.33 1.89 3.27
C PRO A 160 -14.87 2.73 2.11
N ARG A 161 -16.08 2.44 1.61
CA ARG A 161 -16.75 3.24 0.56
C ARG A 161 -17.02 4.68 1.01
N LEU A 162 -17.45 4.89 2.26
CA LEU A 162 -17.71 6.23 2.79
C LEU A 162 -16.42 7.06 2.85
N SER A 163 -15.34 6.46 3.36
CA SER A 163 -14.02 7.10 3.37
C SER A 163 -13.52 7.39 1.96
N PHE A 164 -13.69 6.46 1.01
CA PHE A 164 -13.30 6.64 -0.37
C PHE A 164 -14.04 7.82 -1.02
N TYR A 165 -15.38 7.87 -0.91
CA TYR A 165 -16.16 8.97 -1.49
C TYR A 165 -15.83 10.32 -0.85
N ALA A 166 -15.57 10.38 0.46
CA ALA A 166 -15.16 11.61 1.12
C ALA A 166 -13.86 12.19 0.50
N LEU A 167 -12.86 11.34 0.28
CA LEU A 167 -11.59 11.74 -0.32
C LEU A 167 -11.72 12.03 -1.82
N LEU A 168 -12.54 11.27 -2.55
CA LEU A 168 -12.81 11.53 -3.95
C LEU A 168 -13.48 12.90 -4.15
N ILE A 169 -14.54 13.18 -3.37
CA ILE A 169 -15.23 14.47 -3.40
C ILE A 169 -14.26 15.61 -3.05
N ALA A 170 -13.43 15.43 -2.01
CA ALA A 170 -12.44 16.43 -1.64
C ALA A 170 -11.48 16.77 -2.80
N ASN A 171 -10.93 15.75 -3.48
CA ASN A 171 -10.02 15.94 -4.61
C ASN A 171 -10.71 16.55 -5.85
N VAL A 172 -11.95 16.13 -6.14
CA VAL A 172 -12.73 16.70 -7.27
C VAL A 172 -13.06 18.16 -7.00
N VAL A 173 -13.53 18.49 -5.79
CA VAL A 173 -13.81 19.88 -5.40
C VAL A 173 -12.53 20.71 -5.43
N ASN A 174 -11.42 20.18 -4.92
CA ASN A 174 -10.12 20.86 -4.99
C ASN A 174 -9.77 21.22 -6.44
N LEU A 175 -9.80 20.27 -7.38
CA LEU A 175 -9.47 20.52 -8.78
C LEU A 175 -10.36 21.58 -9.44
N ILE A 176 -11.67 21.57 -9.14
CA ILE A 176 -12.61 22.58 -9.63
C ILE A 176 -12.28 23.96 -9.03
N MET A 177 -11.98 24.00 -7.73
CA MET A 177 -11.67 25.23 -7.02
C MET A 177 -10.29 25.79 -7.40
N ASP A 178 -9.33 24.96 -7.80
CA ASP A 178 -8.03 25.41 -8.33
C ASP A 178 -8.25 26.28 -9.57
N LEU A 179 -9.02 25.77 -10.54
CA LEU A 179 -9.37 26.53 -11.74
C LEU A 179 -10.15 27.80 -11.39
N PHE A 180 -11.09 27.72 -10.45
CA PHE A 180 -11.89 28.87 -10.06
C PHE A 180 -11.07 29.97 -9.36
N TYR A 181 -10.29 29.62 -8.32
CA TYR A 181 -9.50 30.59 -7.57
C TYR A 181 -8.36 31.19 -8.39
N ILE A 182 -7.67 30.37 -9.19
CA ILE A 182 -6.54 30.84 -10.00
C ILE A 182 -7.03 31.62 -11.22
N LEU A 183 -7.98 31.09 -12.00
CA LEU A 183 -8.38 31.72 -13.28
C LEU A 183 -9.45 32.78 -13.12
N VAL A 184 -10.46 32.53 -12.27
CA VAL A 184 -11.63 33.42 -12.18
C VAL A 184 -11.39 34.52 -11.15
N LEU A 185 -10.85 34.18 -9.99
CA LEU A 185 -10.53 35.17 -8.95
C LEU A 185 -9.15 35.81 -9.11
N GLY A 186 -8.32 35.33 -10.05
CA GLY A 186 -6.98 35.86 -10.28
C GLY A 186 -6.06 35.71 -9.07
N MET A 187 -6.30 34.72 -8.20
CA MET A 187 -5.45 34.47 -7.05
C MET A 187 -4.13 33.85 -7.50
N ASP A 188 -3.05 34.25 -6.82
CA ASP A 188 -1.72 33.67 -6.99
C ASP A 188 -1.65 32.26 -6.34
N ILE A 189 -0.45 31.75 -6.03
CA ILE A 189 -0.22 30.41 -5.44
C ILE A 189 -1.07 30.10 -4.18
N GLN A 190 -1.46 31.11 -3.42
CA GLN A 190 -2.38 30.96 -2.28
C GLN A 190 -3.77 30.43 -2.68
N GLY A 191 -4.19 30.64 -3.94
CA GLY A 191 -5.41 30.10 -4.52
C GLY A 191 -5.39 28.57 -4.56
N ALA A 192 -4.23 27.97 -4.91
CA ALA A 192 -4.06 26.51 -4.91
C ALA A 192 -4.15 25.92 -3.48
N ALA A 193 -3.50 26.58 -2.52
CA ALA A 193 -3.64 26.21 -1.10
C ALA A 193 -5.10 26.31 -0.63
N LEU A 194 -5.80 27.38 -1.01
CA LEU A 194 -7.20 27.59 -0.62
C LEU A 194 -8.11 26.53 -1.25
N ALA A 195 -7.91 26.19 -2.52
CA ALA A 195 -8.66 25.13 -3.19
C ALA A 195 -8.48 23.78 -2.50
N THR A 196 -7.26 23.46 -2.08
CA THR A 196 -6.97 22.23 -1.31
C THR A 196 -7.75 22.20 0.00
N ILE A 197 -7.74 23.31 0.75
CA ILE A 197 -8.48 23.42 2.02
C ILE A 197 -9.99 23.37 1.78
N THR A 198 -10.50 24.01 0.74
CA THR A 198 -11.92 23.94 0.37
C THR A 198 -12.32 22.50 0.06
N GLY A 199 -11.49 21.76 -0.69
CA GLY A 199 -11.67 20.33 -0.94
C GLY A 199 -11.76 19.53 0.36
N TYR A 200 -10.77 19.69 1.25
CA TYR A 200 -10.80 19.01 2.56
C TYR A 200 -11.94 19.46 3.46
N THR A 201 -12.39 20.70 3.36
CA THR A 201 -13.56 21.20 4.09
C THR A 201 -14.82 20.47 3.63
N VAL A 202 -15.06 20.40 2.31
CA VAL A 202 -16.22 19.68 1.76
C VAL A 202 -16.13 18.18 2.06
N GLY A 203 -14.95 17.57 1.96
CA GLY A 203 -14.72 16.18 2.37
C GLY A 203 -15.01 15.95 3.85
N THR A 204 -14.62 16.88 4.72
CA THR A 204 -14.94 16.83 6.16
C THR A 204 -16.44 16.94 6.39
N ILE A 205 -17.13 17.86 5.72
CA ILE A 205 -18.59 17.98 5.80
C ILE A 205 -19.25 16.67 5.36
N PHE A 206 -18.78 16.07 4.27
CA PHE A 206 -19.30 14.79 3.79
C PHE A 206 -19.06 13.64 4.78
N ILE A 207 -17.91 13.61 5.45
CA ILE A 207 -17.60 12.57 6.44
C ILE A 207 -18.45 12.69 7.71
N MET A 208 -19.06 13.86 7.97
CA MET A 208 -19.91 14.07 9.15
C MET A 208 -21.09 13.10 9.22
N GLN A 209 -21.59 12.61 8.08
CA GLN A 209 -22.66 11.61 8.03
C GLN A 209 -22.30 10.32 8.80
N TYR A 210 -21.01 10.00 8.93
CA TYR A 210 -20.55 8.88 9.75
C TYR A 210 -20.97 9.03 11.21
N PHE A 211 -20.88 10.24 11.77
CA PHE A 211 -21.22 10.49 13.16
C PHE A 211 -22.73 10.39 13.43
N PHE A 212 -23.55 10.47 12.39
CA PHE A 212 -25.01 10.29 12.45
C PHE A 212 -25.45 8.87 12.05
N SER A 213 -24.54 8.02 11.58
CA SER A 213 -24.83 6.64 11.21
C SER A 213 -25.17 5.81 12.45
N LYS A 214 -26.29 5.09 12.42
CA LYS A 214 -26.68 4.13 13.45
C LYS A 214 -25.78 2.89 13.47
N ASP A 215 -25.19 2.55 12.34
CA ASP A 215 -24.36 1.36 12.17
C ASP A 215 -22.88 1.62 12.53
N ARG A 216 -22.55 2.75 13.15
CA ARG A 216 -21.16 3.00 13.61
C ARG A 216 -20.93 2.23 14.89
N THR A 217 -19.74 1.65 15.04
CA THR A 217 -19.38 0.95 16.29
C THR A 217 -18.42 1.74 17.17
N MET A 218 -17.80 2.80 16.63
CA MET A 218 -16.88 3.66 17.36
C MET A 218 -17.58 4.95 17.81
N HIS A 219 -17.55 5.20 19.12
CA HIS A 219 -18.24 6.30 19.79
C HIS A 219 -17.28 7.13 20.66
N PHE A 220 -17.66 8.38 20.90
CA PHE A 220 -16.93 9.24 21.83
C PHE A 220 -17.22 8.84 23.27
N ILE A 221 -16.17 8.76 24.09
CA ILE A 221 -16.27 8.57 25.54
C ILE A 221 -16.05 9.88 26.30
N SER A 222 -16.47 9.91 27.56
CA SER A 222 -16.18 11.03 28.46
C SER A 222 -14.67 11.25 28.58
N LEU A 223 -14.25 12.52 28.61
CA LEU A 223 -12.85 12.92 28.79
C LEU A 223 -12.25 12.35 30.08
N MET A 224 -13.06 12.10 31.11
CA MET A 224 -12.61 11.50 32.37
C MET A 224 -12.17 10.03 32.24
N LYS A 225 -12.56 9.35 31.15
CA LYS A 225 -12.18 7.98 30.85
C LYS A 225 -10.92 7.86 29.99
N ILE A 226 -10.35 8.99 29.55
CA ILE A 226 -9.11 9.00 28.76
C ILE A 226 -7.94 8.64 29.67
N LYS A 227 -7.14 7.66 29.24
CA LYS A 227 -5.91 7.27 29.94
C LYS A 227 -4.70 7.78 29.18
N LEU A 228 -3.81 8.51 29.83
CA LEU A 228 -2.69 9.20 29.17
C LEU A 228 -1.75 8.25 28.42
N TYR A 229 -1.59 7.00 28.89
CA TYR A 229 -0.78 5.99 28.21
C TYR A 229 -1.29 5.68 26.78
N SER A 230 -2.58 5.89 26.51
CA SER A 230 -3.16 5.61 25.18
C SER A 230 -2.54 6.49 24.09
N LEU A 231 -2.07 7.69 24.41
CA LEU A 231 -1.31 8.54 23.49
C LEU A 231 -0.01 7.86 23.07
N TRP A 232 0.70 7.28 24.04
CA TRP A 232 1.95 6.58 23.78
C TRP A 232 1.72 5.31 22.96
N ASP A 233 0.64 4.56 23.24
CA ASP A 233 0.27 3.39 22.44
C ASP A 233 0.04 3.77 20.96
N ILE A 234 -0.73 4.84 20.72
CA ILE A 234 -1.05 5.33 19.38
C ILE A 234 0.24 5.69 18.63
N VAL A 235 1.13 6.45 19.25
CA VAL A 235 2.41 6.84 18.65
C VAL A 235 3.29 5.62 18.39
N LYS A 236 3.39 4.69 19.34
CA LYS A 236 4.23 3.49 19.23
C LYS A 236 3.77 2.56 18.09
N ILE A 237 2.47 2.41 17.91
CA ILE A 237 1.91 1.59 16.82
C ILE A 237 1.92 2.33 15.48
N GLY A 238 1.65 3.65 15.49
CA GLY A 238 1.54 4.46 14.29
C GLY A 238 2.86 4.92 13.69
N PHE A 239 3.91 5.11 14.49
CA PHE A 239 5.19 5.66 14.02
C PHE A 239 5.90 4.76 13.00
N PRO A 240 6.03 3.43 13.19
CA PRO A 240 6.73 2.58 12.22
C PRO A 240 6.19 2.71 10.78
N PRO A 241 4.87 2.56 10.51
CA PRO A 241 4.34 2.77 9.15
C PRO A 241 4.36 4.23 8.70
N ALA A 242 4.26 5.19 9.62
CA ALA A 242 4.33 6.62 9.27
C ALA A 242 5.77 7.11 9.01
N SER A 243 6.78 6.39 9.48
CA SER A 243 8.21 6.76 9.36
C SER A 243 8.67 6.95 7.91
N LEU A 244 8.01 6.30 6.95
CA LEU A 244 8.21 6.55 5.52
C LEU A 244 8.04 8.03 5.18
N GLN A 245 7.03 8.70 5.73
CA GLN A 245 6.78 10.13 5.51
C GLN A 245 7.84 11.01 6.18
N LEU A 246 8.42 10.57 7.30
CA LEU A 246 9.55 11.25 7.94
C LEU A 246 10.79 11.20 7.03
N PHE A 247 11.11 10.02 6.48
CA PHE A 247 12.25 9.88 5.56
C PHE A 247 12.05 10.71 4.29
N LEU A 248 10.85 10.67 3.70
CA LEU A 248 10.51 11.51 2.55
C LEU A 248 10.63 13.01 2.87
N THR A 249 10.16 13.45 4.04
CA THR A 249 10.30 14.83 4.50
C THR A 249 11.75 15.27 4.53
N LEU A 250 12.61 14.47 5.18
CA LEU A 250 14.03 14.76 5.30
C LEU A 250 14.73 14.73 3.94
N LYS A 251 14.42 13.76 3.07
CA LYS A 251 14.97 13.70 1.72
C LYS A 251 14.61 14.92 0.89
N LEU A 252 13.33 15.29 0.84
CA LEU A 252 12.91 16.46 0.07
C LEU A 252 13.55 17.73 0.62
N PHE A 253 13.63 17.88 1.94
CA PHE A 253 14.32 19.03 2.55
C PHE A 253 15.78 19.11 2.09
N PHE A 254 16.57 18.05 2.33
CA PHE A 254 18.00 18.07 2.01
C PHE A 254 18.28 18.16 0.50
N ILE A 255 17.54 17.43 -0.33
CA ILE A 255 17.71 17.47 -1.79
C ILE A 255 17.32 18.84 -2.34
N ASN A 256 16.19 19.42 -1.92
CA ASN A 256 15.78 20.74 -2.41
C ASN A 256 16.74 21.83 -1.96
N SER A 257 17.24 21.80 -0.71
CA SER A 257 18.28 22.71 -0.25
C SER A 257 19.56 22.57 -1.09
N LEU A 258 20.00 21.34 -1.38
CA LEU A 258 21.19 21.08 -2.18
C LEU A 258 21.02 21.56 -3.63
N ILE A 259 19.87 21.29 -4.26
CA ILE A 259 19.54 21.78 -5.61
C ILE A 259 19.53 23.31 -5.63
N SER A 260 18.89 23.93 -4.63
CA SER A 260 18.84 25.39 -4.51
C SER A 260 20.24 26.01 -4.42
N LEU A 261 21.15 25.39 -3.69
CA LEU A 261 22.53 25.85 -3.51
C LEU A 261 23.40 25.62 -4.76
N VAL A 262 23.31 24.45 -5.39
CA VAL A 262 24.24 24.04 -6.47
C VAL A 262 23.75 24.47 -7.84
N VAL A 263 22.42 24.42 -8.08
CA VAL A 263 21.81 24.63 -9.41
C VAL A 263 20.92 25.87 -9.43
N GLY A 264 20.29 26.22 -8.31
CA GLY A 264 19.38 27.35 -8.21
C GLY A 264 17.96 27.05 -8.72
N LYS A 265 17.22 28.12 -9.02
CA LYS A 265 15.78 28.09 -9.35
C LYS A 265 15.43 27.18 -10.54
N GLY A 266 16.24 27.20 -11.60
CA GLY A 266 16.03 26.33 -12.77
C GLY A 266 16.11 24.85 -12.41
N GLY A 267 17.04 24.48 -11.52
CA GLY A 267 17.17 23.12 -10.99
C GLY A 267 15.97 22.69 -10.14
N LEU A 268 15.47 23.59 -9.27
CA LEU A 268 14.25 23.32 -8.48
C LEU A 268 13.04 23.11 -9.39
N THR A 269 12.89 23.94 -10.43
CA THR A 269 11.83 23.78 -11.42
C THR A 269 11.91 22.41 -12.11
N ALA A 270 13.10 22.05 -12.60
CA ALA A 270 13.32 20.77 -13.28
C ALA A 270 13.01 19.56 -12.38
N PHE A 271 13.50 19.60 -11.14
CA PHE A 271 13.25 18.55 -10.16
C PHE A 271 11.77 18.44 -9.81
N SER A 272 11.09 19.57 -9.60
CA SER A 272 9.64 19.60 -9.38
C SER A 272 8.87 19.02 -10.56
N VAL A 273 9.20 19.38 -11.79
CA VAL A 273 8.54 18.83 -12.99
C VAL A 273 8.71 17.31 -13.04
N PHE A 274 9.93 16.81 -12.85
CA PHE A 274 10.19 15.38 -12.78
C PHE A 274 9.38 14.70 -11.66
N TYR A 275 9.50 15.22 -10.42
CA TYR A 275 8.90 14.61 -9.24
C TYR A 275 7.38 14.60 -9.31
N ASN A 276 6.74 15.68 -9.79
CA ASN A 276 5.30 15.70 -10.00
C ASN A 276 4.85 14.77 -11.13
N SER A 277 5.67 14.62 -12.17
CA SER A 277 5.37 13.67 -13.25
C SER A 277 5.42 12.21 -12.77
N LEU A 278 6.09 11.92 -11.64
CA LEU A 278 6.05 10.59 -11.00
C LEU A 278 4.64 10.21 -10.52
N PHE A 279 3.73 11.17 -10.27
CA PHE A 279 2.37 10.84 -9.85
C PHE A 279 1.62 10.01 -10.89
N ILE A 280 1.88 10.20 -12.20
CA ILE A 280 1.32 9.35 -13.26
C ILE A 280 1.81 7.91 -13.12
N ILE A 281 3.10 7.73 -12.82
CA ILE A 281 3.71 6.40 -12.63
C ILE A 281 3.17 5.76 -11.34
N TYR A 282 3.04 6.55 -10.26
CA TYR A 282 2.52 6.09 -8.98
C TYR A 282 1.08 5.59 -9.06
N MET A 283 0.28 6.01 -10.04
CA MET A 283 -1.04 5.39 -10.31
C MET A 283 -0.92 3.87 -10.47
N PHE A 284 0.05 3.43 -11.28
CA PHE A 284 0.28 2.02 -11.56
C PHE A 284 1.00 1.33 -10.40
N LEU A 285 2.00 1.99 -9.79
CA LEU A 285 2.75 1.40 -8.68
C LEU A 285 1.87 1.18 -7.45
N ILE A 286 1.12 2.20 -7.04
CA ILE A 286 0.23 2.14 -5.88
C ILE A 286 -0.94 1.18 -6.17
N GLY A 287 -1.58 1.29 -7.34
CA GLY A 287 -2.69 0.41 -7.71
C GLY A 287 -2.29 -1.06 -7.71
N THR A 288 -1.17 -1.39 -8.35
CA THR A 288 -0.64 -2.76 -8.38
C THR A 288 -0.25 -3.26 -6.99
N SER A 289 0.42 -2.42 -6.19
CA SER A 289 0.89 -2.82 -4.85
C SER A 289 -0.26 -3.01 -3.88
N GLN A 290 -1.31 -2.17 -3.95
CA GLN A 290 -2.52 -2.32 -3.14
C GLN A 290 -3.34 -3.55 -3.53
N ALA A 291 -3.42 -3.88 -4.83
CA ALA A 291 -4.06 -5.13 -5.28
C ALA A 291 -3.30 -6.37 -4.81
N MET A 292 -1.97 -6.31 -4.88
CA MET A 292 -1.07 -7.39 -4.53
C MET A 292 -1.06 -7.68 -3.02
N SER A 293 -0.98 -6.64 -2.19
CA SER A 293 -0.75 -6.76 -0.75
C SER A 293 -1.69 -7.71 0.01
N PRO A 294 -3.05 -7.61 -0.12
CA PRO A 294 -3.94 -8.52 0.60
C PRO A 294 -3.81 -9.96 0.09
N ILE A 295 -3.70 -10.16 -1.23
CA ILE A 295 -3.55 -11.48 -1.83
C ILE A 295 -2.26 -12.13 -1.33
N VAL A 296 -1.12 -11.43 -1.40
CA VAL A 296 0.16 -11.95 -0.90
C VAL A 296 0.09 -12.25 0.60
N SER A 297 -0.48 -11.36 1.41
CA SER A 297 -0.63 -11.58 2.85
C SER A 297 -1.30 -12.92 3.11
N ILE A 298 -2.51 -13.11 2.56
CA ILE A 298 -3.34 -14.29 2.79
C ILE A 298 -2.65 -15.57 2.31
N TYR A 299 -2.19 -15.58 1.06
CA TYR A 299 -1.54 -16.76 0.50
C TYR A 299 -0.24 -17.11 1.25
N PHE A 300 0.49 -16.10 1.74
CA PHE A 300 1.67 -16.33 2.57
C PHE A 300 1.30 -16.92 3.94
N GLN A 301 0.24 -16.44 4.59
CA GLN A 301 -0.27 -17.00 5.85
C GLN A 301 -0.75 -18.45 5.70
N GLU A 302 -1.38 -18.78 4.56
CA GLU A 302 -1.85 -20.13 4.22
C GLU A 302 -0.73 -21.05 3.69
N LYS A 303 0.52 -20.58 3.66
CA LYS A 303 1.69 -21.27 3.10
C LYS A 303 1.50 -21.68 1.61
N ASP A 304 0.64 -20.99 0.87
CA ASP A 304 0.41 -21.17 -0.57
C ASP A 304 1.41 -20.30 -1.34
N TYR A 305 2.67 -20.74 -1.35
CA TYR A 305 3.77 -19.97 -1.94
C TYR A 305 3.75 -19.97 -3.47
N TYR A 306 3.04 -20.91 -4.11
CA TYR A 306 2.77 -20.86 -5.54
C TYR A 306 1.93 -19.63 -5.87
N GLY A 307 0.81 -19.42 -5.15
CA GLY A 307 -0.02 -18.23 -5.30
C GLY A 307 0.75 -16.94 -4.99
N VAL A 308 1.55 -16.92 -3.92
CA VAL A 308 2.42 -15.76 -3.61
C VAL A 308 3.34 -15.44 -4.79
N LYS A 309 4.04 -16.44 -5.34
CA LYS A 309 4.99 -16.28 -6.44
C LYS A 309 4.30 -15.81 -7.73
N TYR A 310 3.12 -16.34 -8.03
CA TYR A 310 2.35 -15.90 -9.20
C TYR A 310 1.92 -14.44 -9.06
N THR A 311 1.38 -14.06 -7.90
CA THR A 311 0.91 -12.70 -7.62
C THR A 311 2.05 -11.69 -7.72
N ILE A 312 3.18 -11.91 -7.03
CA ILE A 312 4.32 -10.99 -7.06
C ILE A 312 4.94 -10.90 -8.47
N ASN A 313 5.05 -12.00 -9.22
CA ASN A 313 5.58 -11.98 -10.59
C ASN A 313 4.66 -11.22 -11.55
N THR A 314 3.35 -11.37 -11.39
CA THR A 314 2.36 -10.61 -12.18
C THR A 314 2.46 -9.13 -11.85
N SER A 315 2.55 -8.78 -10.57
CA SER A 315 2.80 -7.40 -10.15
C SER A 315 4.10 -6.84 -10.69
N PHE A 316 5.20 -7.60 -10.68
CA PHE A 316 6.49 -7.21 -11.27
C PHE A 316 6.36 -6.87 -12.75
N LYS A 317 5.66 -7.71 -13.53
CA LYS A 317 5.45 -7.43 -14.97
C LYS A 317 4.75 -6.10 -15.19
N ILE A 318 3.71 -5.79 -14.40
CA ILE A 318 2.95 -4.54 -14.52
C ILE A 318 3.80 -3.34 -14.15
N VAL A 319 4.49 -3.37 -13.00
CA VAL A 319 5.28 -2.22 -12.54
C VAL A 319 6.54 -2.00 -13.39
N LEU A 320 7.17 -3.06 -13.90
CA LEU A 320 8.31 -2.95 -14.82
C LEU A 320 7.88 -2.43 -16.19
N ALA A 321 6.73 -2.87 -16.70
CA ALA A 321 6.18 -2.32 -17.94
C ALA A 321 5.88 -0.83 -17.79
N ALA A 322 5.17 -0.42 -16.73
CA ALA A 322 4.90 0.99 -16.45
C ALA A 322 6.20 1.79 -16.26
N GLY A 323 7.10 1.32 -15.40
CA GLY A 323 8.38 1.96 -15.11
C GLY A 323 9.24 2.13 -16.37
N GLY A 324 9.36 1.08 -17.18
CA GLY A 324 10.13 1.10 -18.43
C GLY A 324 9.53 2.03 -19.49
N ILE A 325 8.20 2.00 -19.68
CA ILE A 325 7.50 2.88 -20.61
C ILE A 325 7.71 4.35 -20.23
N PHE A 326 7.49 4.72 -18.96
CA PHE A 326 7.66 6.11 -18.53
C PHE A 326 9.13 6.54 -18.45
N THR A 327 10.06 5.62 -18.14
CA THR A 327 11.50 5.88 -18.30
C THR A 327 11.81 6.29 -19.75
N LEU A 328 11.32 5.53 -20.73
CA LEU A 328 11.52 5.81 -22.15
C LEU A 328 10.90 7.14 -22.57
N ILE A 329 9.65 7.41 -22.15
CA ILE A 329 8.96 8.67 -22.48
C ILE A 329 9.72 9.86 -21.92
N PHE A 330 10.10 9.85 -20.64
CA PHE A 330 10.74 11.00 -19.99
C PHE A 330 12.18 11.21 -20.47
N PHE A 331 12.88 10.12 -20.82
CA PHE A 331 14.21 10.19 -21.40
C PHE A 331 14.18 10.79 -22.82
N THR A 332 13.20 10.40 -23.63
CA THR A 332 13.08 10.80 -25.04
C THR A 332 12.51 12.21 -25.20
N PHE A 333 11.49 12.55 -24.41
CA PHE A 333 10.70 13.78 -24.54
C PHE A 333 10.74 14.68 -23.28
N PRO A 334 11.93 15.03 -22.74
CA PRO A 334 12.02 15.86 -21.54
C PRO A 334 11.62 17.32 -21.80
N GLY A 335 11.80 17.83 -23.02
CA GLY A 335 11.44 19.21 -23.38
C GLY A 335 9.93 19.40 -23.44
N GLU A 336 9.23 18.43 -24.00
CA GLU A 336 7.76 18.35 -24.04
C GLU A 336 7.20 18.26 -22.63
N LEU A 337 7.85 17.49 -21.74
CA LEU A 337 7.46 17.43 -20.34
C LEU A 337 7.62 18.79 -19.65
N LEU A 338 8.73 19.50 -19.86
CA LEU A 338 8.93 20.85 -19.31
C LEU A 338 7.91 21.85 -19.86
N ASN A 339 7.63 21.80 -21.15
CA ASN A 339 6.63 22.64 -21.80
C ASN A 339 5.22 22.37 -21.28
N LEU A 340 4.89 21.12 -20.97
CA LEU A 340 3.60 20.75 -20.38
C LEU A 340 3.34 21.46 -19.05
N PHE A 341 4.41 21.77 -18.30
CA PHE A 341 4.36 22.52 -17.04
C PHE A 341 4.57 24.04 -17.20
N GLY A 342 4.54 24.56 -18.43
CA GLY A 342 4.67 25.99 -18.70
C GLY A 342 6.11 26.52 -18.60
N VAL A 343 7.13 25.66 -18.64
CA VAL A 343 8.54 26.08 -18.61
C VAL A 343 8.96 26.51 -20.02
N SER A 344 9.13 27.81 -20.23
CA SER A 344 9.41 28.40 -21.55
C SER A 344 10.78 29.06 -21.67
N ASN A 345 11.47 29.32 -20.56
CA ASN A 345 12.78 29.96 -20.58
C ASN A 345 13.85 28.99 -21.13
N PRO A 346 14.58 29.34 -22.21
CA PRO A 346 15.58 28.46 -22.83
C PRO A 346 16.67 27.97 -21.86
N GLN A 347 17.09 28.80 -20.90
CA GLN A 347 18.09 28.38 -19.90
C GLN A 347 17.53 27.31 -18.96
N ASP A 348 16.32 27.52 -18.42
CA ASP A 348 15.66 26.57 -17.52
C ASP A 348 15.33 25.25 -18.26
N ILE A 349 14.97 25.33 -19.54
CA ILE A 349 14.75 24.16 -20.39
C ILE A 349 16.04 23.34 -20.55
N SER A 350 17.18 23.98 -20.83
CA SER A 350 18.45 23.26 -21.02
C SER A 350 18.88 22.48 -19.78
N VAL A 351 18.78 23.09 -18.60
CA VAL A 351 19.05 22.44 -17.31
C VAL A 351 18.05 21.32 -17.05
N GLY A 352 16.76 21.58 -17.32
CA GLY A 352 15.70 20.62 -17.12
C GLY A 352 15.81 19.38 -18.00
N ILE A 353 16.20 19.54 -19.27
CA ILE A 353 16.36 18.42 -20.21
C ILE A 353 17.39 17.42 -19.68
N ASN A 354 18.54 17.94 -19.23
CA ASN A 354 19.60 17.09 -18.69
C ASN A 354 19.17 16.42 -17.37
N ALA A 355 18.59 17.19 -16.44
CA ALA A 355 18.11 16.66 -15.17
C ALA A 355 17.06 15.54 -15.35
N ILE A 356 16.02 15.79 -16.17
CA ILE A 356 14.93 14.81 -16.40
C ILE A 356 15.46 13.54 -17.06
N ARG A 357 16.38 13.64 -18.01
CA ARG A 357 16.99 12.46 -18.65
C ARG A 357 17.75 11.58 -17.67
N ILE A 358 18.53 12.17 -16.77
CA ILE A 358 19.29 11.40 -15.79
C ILE A 358 18.35 10.83 -14.72
N LEU A 359 17.42 11.64 -14.23
CA LEU A 359 16.44 11.23 -13.22
C LEU A 359 15.50 10.14 -13.74
N SER A 360 15.11 10.17 -15.02
CA SER A 360 14.20 9.17 -15.57
C SER A 360 14.78 7.75 -15.53
N LEU A 361 16.10 7.60 -15.56
CA LEU A 361 16.76 6.30 -15.39
C LEU A 361 16.46 5.65 -14.03
N SER A 362 16.13 6.43 -13.00
CA SER A 362 15.78 5.88 -11.69
C SER A 362 14.34 5.32 -11.63
N ILE A 363 13.44 5.70 -12.56
CA ILE A 363 12.01 5.35 -12.49
C ILE A 363 11.79 3.84 -12.40
N THR A 364 12.50 3.06 -13.24
CA THR A 364 12.37 1.60 -13.22
C THR A 364 12.86 1.02 -11.89
N GLY A 365 13.93 1.58 -11.32
CA GLY A 365 14.41 1.22 -9.98
C GLY A 365 13.39 1.52 -8.90
N THR A 366 12.80 2.72 -8.93
CA THR A 366 11.72 3.15 -8.03
C THR A 366 10.52 2.21 -8.11
N ALA A 367 10.17 1.71 -9.30
CA ALA A 367 9.09 0.75 -9.47
C ALA A 367 9.35 -0.58 -8.74
N ILE A 368 10.59 -1.07 -8.81
CA ILE A 368 11.02 -2.31 -8.15
C ILE A 368 11.03 -2.15 -6.63
N THR A 369 11.68 -1.11 -6.13
CA THR A 369 11.84 -0.87 -4.69
C THR A 369 10.50 -0.58 -4.02
N PHE A 370 9.61 0.16 -4.69
CA PHE A 370 8.26 0.43 -4.20
C PHE A 370 7.41 -0.85 -4.10
N LEU A 371 7.44 -1.72 -5.12
CA LEU A 371 6.72 -3.00 -5.05
C LEU A 371 7.28 -3.90 -3.93
N MET A 372 8.60 -3.96 -3.79
CA MET A 372 9.26 -4.74 -2.74
C MET A 372 8.95 -4.21 -1.33
N LEU A 373 8.79 -2.90 -1.15
CA LEU A 373 8.36 -2.31 0.11
C LEU A 373 6.97 -2.84 0.53
N PHE A 374 5.99 -2.84 -0.38
CA PHE A 374 4.66 -3.36 -0.09
C PHE A 374 4.65 -4.89 0.07
N TYR A 375 5.45 -5.60 -0.73
CA TYR A 375 5.60 -7.05 -0.61
C TYR A 375 6.12 -7.47 0.76
N THR A 376 7.22 -6.85 1.22
CA THR A 376 7.84 -7.15 2.51
C THR A 376 6.93 -6.79 3.70
N GLN A 377 6.08 -5.76 3.56
CA GLN A 377 5.02 -5.47 4.52
C GLN A 377 3.94 -6.56 4.52
N ALA A 378 3.50 -7.04 3.35
CA ALA A 378 2.48 -8.09 3.23
C ALA A 378 2.92 -9.43 3.85
N ILE A 379 4.19 -9.80 3.70
CA ILE A 379 4.78 -10.99 4.35
C ILE A 379 5.28 -10.72 5.79
N GLN A 380 4.95 -9.55 6.35
CA GLN A 380 5.25 -9.13 7.73
C GLN A 380 6.74 -9.06 8.10
N GLN A 381 7.63 -8.89 7.12
CA GLN A 381 9.08 -8.67 7.32
C GLN A 381 9.36 -7.20 7.69
N LYS A 382 8.97 -6.80 8.92
CA LYS A 382 8.98 -5.40 9.40
C LYS A 382 10.35 -4.74 9.36
N GLU A 383 11.41 -5.47 9.68
CA GLU A 383 12.78 -4.94 9.66
C GLU A 383 13.25 -4.63 8.24
N LEU A 384 12.93 -5.52 7.30
CA LEU A 384 13.30 -5.34 5.89
C LEU A 384 12.50 -4.20 5.25
N SER A 385 11.20 -4.08 5.53
CA SER A 385 10.39 -2.97 5.01
C SER A 385 10.83 -1.61 5.57
N PHE A 386 11.24 -1.56 6.85
CA PHE A 386 11.84 -0.37 7.44
C PHE A 386 13.19 -0.03 6.79
N LEU A 387 14.06 -1.03 6.58
CA LEU A 387 15.34 -0.86 5.89
C LEU A 387 15.16 -0.28 4.48
N ILE A 388 14.20 -0.81 3.70
CA ILE A 388 13.89 -0.29 2.36
C ILE A 388 13.44 1.18 2.45
N SER A 389 12.55 1.49 3.41
CA SER A 389 12.00 2.83 3.59
C SER A 389 13.08 3.86 3.92
N ILE A 390 14.04 3.52 4.79
CA ILE A 390 15.13 4.45 5.15
C ILE A 390 16.18 4.56 4.03
N THR A 391 16.55 3.47 3.36
CA THR A 391 17.61 3.49 2.33
C THR A 391 17.17 4.22 1.07
N GLN A 392 15.95 3.97 0.61
CA GLN A 392 15.37 4.65 -0.55
C GLN A 392 14.85 6.05 -0.19
N GLY A 393 14.30 6.19 1.03
CA GLY A 393 13.62 7.39 1.46
C GLY A 393 14.55 8.47 1.98
N LEU A 394 15.77 8.16 2.43
CA LEU A 394 16.68 9.15 3.02
C LEU A 394 18.16 8.81 2.84
N LEU A 395 18.60 7.67 3.35
CA LEU A 395 20.02 7.40 3.60
C LEU A 395 20.86 7.43 2.31
N ILE A 396 20.53 6.61 1.31
CA ILE A 396 21.33 6.53 0.07
C ILE A 396 21.17 7.77 -0.81
N PRO A 397 19.95 8.26 -1.16
CA PRO A 397 19.83 9.37 -2.09
C PRO A 397 20.47 10.64 -1.55
N VAL A 398 20.28 10.96 -0.26
CA VAL A 398 20.86 12.17 0.33
C VAL A 398 22.38 12.06 0.43
N THR A 399 22.91 10.95 0.94
CA THR A 399 24.38 10.80 1.06
C THR A 399 25.06 10.79 -0.31
N ALA A 400 24.50 10.08 -1.29
CA ALA A 400 25.03 10.05 -2.65
C ALA A 400 24.95 11.44 -3.30
N ALA A 401 23.86 12.19 -3.10
CA ALA A 401 23.72 13.54 -3.65
C ALA A 401 24.78 14.50 -3.08
N TYR A 402 25.01 14.49 -1.76
CA TYR A 402 26.05 15.33 -1.15
C TYR A 402 27.46 14.97 -1.63
N ILE A 403 27.78 13.67 -1.70
CA ILE A 403 29.12 13.23 -2.15
C ILE A 403 29.33 13.58 -3.62
N LEU A 404 28.37 13.22 -4.49
CA LEU A 404 28.54 13.37 -5.93
C LEU A 404 28.41 14.81 -6.39
N SER A 405 27.58 15.63 -5.73
CA SER A 405 27.51 17.06 -6.05
C SER A 405 28.83 17.79 -5.81
N GLY A 406 29.62 17.36 -4.83
CA GLY A 406 30.96 17.88 -4.61
C GLY A 406 31.98 17.50 -5.70
N VAL A 407 31.74 16.41 -6.44
CA VAL A 407 32.69 15.89 -7.46
C VAL A 407 32.30 16.31 -8.88
N ILE A 408 31.02 16.18 -9.24
CA ILE A 408 30.50 16.40 -10.60
C ILE A 408 29.35 17.42 -10.65
N GLY A 409 29.14 18.19 -9.58
CA GLY A 409 28.18 19.29 -9.57
C GLY A 409 26.72 18.83 -9.70
N ALA A 410 25.94 19.52 -10.53
CA ALA A 410 24.50 19.27 -10.68
C ALA A 410 24.18 17.82 -11.08
N ASP A 411 24.97 17.21 -11.98
CA ASP A 411 24.77 15.84 -12.44
C ASP A 411 24.89 14.82 -11.31
N GLY A 412 25.73 15.12 -10.31
CA GLY A 412 25.87 14.29 -9.12
C GLY A 412 24.59 14.18 -8.30
N ILE A 413 23.81 15.27 -8.25
CA ILE A 413 22.50 15.27 -7.60
C ILE A 413 21.53 14.36 -8.35
N TRP A 414 21.50 14.43 -9.69
CA TRP A 414 20.56 13.64 -10.50
C TRP A 414 20.92 12.14 -10.47
N ILE A 415 22.21 11.81 -10.63
CA ILE A 415 22.71 10.42 -10.61
C ILE A 415 22.49 9.76 -9.23
N SER A 416 22.46 10.54 -8.15
CA SER A 416 22.20 10.02 -6.79
C SER A 416 20.90 9.22 -6.68
N PHE A 417 19.87 9.57 -7.46
CA PHE A 417 18.59 8.86 -7.45
C PHE A 417 18.73 7.47 -8.05
N LEU A 418 19.44 7.35 -9.19
CA LEU A 418 19.72 6.05 -9.80
C LEU A 418 20.56 5.17 -8.85
N ILE A 419 21.60 5.74 -8.22
CA ILE A 419 22.44 5.03 -7.25
C ILE A 419 21.61 4.60 -6.03
N ALA A 420 20.68 5.42 -5.56
CA ALA A 420 19.79 5.08 -4.47
C ALA A 420 18.92 3.86 -4.78
N GLU A 421 18.37 3.79 -5.99
CA GLU A 421 17.53 2.66 -6.40
C GLU A 421 18.37 1.38 -6.56
N VAL A 422 19.51 1.45 -7.27
CA VAL A 422 20.40 0.30 -7.43
C VAL A 422 20.92 -0.18 -6.07
N GLY A 423 21.38 0.75 -5.23
CA GLY A 423 21.88 0.46 -3.89
C GLY A 423 20.81 -0.17 -3.00
N THR A 424 19.57 0.32 -3.05
CA THR A 424 18.46 -0.27 -2.29
C THR A 424 18.14 -1.68 -2.79
N ILE A 425 18.11 -1.93 -4.10
CA ILE A 425 17.87 -3.27 -4.66
C ILE A 425 18.96 -4.26 -4.20
N LEU A 426 20.23 -3.84 -4.22
CA LEU A 426 21.35 -4.66 -3.73
C LEU A 426 21.24 -4.95 -2.24
N LEU A 427 20.81 -3.96 -1.44
CA LEU A 427 20.57 -4.14 -0.01
C LEU A 427 19.40 -5.09 0.27
N ILE A 428 18.31 -4.99 -0.48
CA ILE A 428 17.19 -5.96 -0.37
C ILE A 428 17.73 -7.37 -0.63
N TYR A 429 18.50 -7.55 -1.70
CA TYR A 429 19.09 -8.86 -2.02
C TYR A 429 19.99 -9.39 -0.90
N ALA A 430 20.89 -8.55 -0.39
CA ALA A 430 21.81 -8.92 0.70
C ALA A 430 21.05 -9.23 2.00
N ALA A 431 20.09 -8.39 2.38
CA ALA A 431 19.28 -8.57 3.57
C ALA A 431 18.42 -9.84 3.47
N SER A 432 17.77 -10.09 2.34
CA SER A 432 17.02 -11.34 2.12
C SER A 432 17.90 -12.57 2.26
N ARG A 433 19.15 -12.53 1.75
CA ARG A 433 20.10 -13.63 1.95
C ARG A 433 20.48 -13.84 3.41
N ILE A 434 20.75 -12.75 4.16
CA ILE A 434 21.10 -12.83 5.59
C ILE A 434 19.93 -13.38 6.40
N ILE A 435 18.71 -12.90 6.13
CA ILE A 435 17.49 -13.39 6.80
C ILE A 435 17.30 -14.87 6.51
N SER A 436 17.42 -15.30 5.25
CA SER A 436 17.32 -16.71 4.87
C SER A 436 18.37 -17.57 5.59
N GLN A 437 19.63 -17.13 5.69
CA GLN A 437 20.68 -17.85 6.41
C GLN A 437 20.42 -17.94 7.93
N LYS A 438 20.00 -16.84 8.55
CA LYS A 438 19.71 -16.80 10.00
C LYS A 438 18.47 -17.59 10.39
N SER A 439 17.52 -17.74 9.46
CA SER A 439 16.26 -18.46 9.71
C SER A 439 16.40 -19.98 9.88
N GLY A 440 17.61 -20.55 9.82
CA GLY A 440 17.82 -21.99 9.97
C GLY A 440 17.13 -22.83 8.89
N GLY A 441 16.82 -22.21 7.74
CA GLY A 441 16.10 -22.81 6.63
C GLY A 441 14.58 -22.65 6.67
N GLU A 442 14.02 -21.81 7.54
CA GLU A 442 12.58 -21.45 7.52
C GLU A 442 12.23 -20.68 6.23
N TYR A 443 13.04 -19.68 5.84
CA TYR A 443 12.85 -18.89 4.64
C TYR A 443 13.93 -19.14 3.59
N SER A 444 13.57 -19.04 2.31
CA SER A 444 14.47 -19.26 1.18
C SER A 444 14.28 -18.25 0.05
N GLY A 445 15.39 -17.93 -0.63
CA GLY A 445 15.40 -17.10 -1.83
C GLY A 445 15.22 -15.59 -1.59
N PHE A 446 15.16 -14.83 -2.68
CA PHE A 446 15.02 -13.37 -2.66
C PHE A 446 13.67 -12.92 -2.07
N LEU A 447 12.62 -13.69 -2.34
CA LEU A 447 11.25 -13.44 -1.89
C LEU A 447 11.00 -13.90 -0.44
N LEU A 448 11.96 -14.52 0.24
CA LEU A 448 11.79 -15.02 1.61
C LEU A 448 10.56 -15.94 1.76
N LEU A 449 10.35 -16.82 0.77
CA LEU A 449 9.26 -17.81 0.82
C LEU A 449 9.65 -18.93 1.78
N GLY A 450 8.67 -19.50 2.47
CA GLY A 450 8.90 -20.66 3.33
C GLY A 450 9.54 -21.82 2.56
N ASN A 451 10.51 -22.47 3.16
CA ASN A 451 11.26 -23.52 2.48
C ASN A 451 10.50 -24.86 2.53
N HIS A 452 9.89 -25.25 1.41
CA HIS A 452 9.23 -26.56 1.25
C HIS A 452 10.19 -27.76 1.27
N ARG A 453 11.51 -27.56 1.26
CA ARG A 453 12.46 -28.69 1.16
C ARG A 453 12.39 -29.71 2.29
N LYS A 454 11.66 -29.44 3.38
CA LYS A 454 11.49 -30.36 4.51
C LYS A 454 10.17 -31.14 4.49
N THR A 455 9.16 -30.71 3.75
CA THR A 455 7.82 -31.34 3.75
C THR A 455 7.38 -31.66 2.33
N PRO A 456 7.05 -32.92 2.02
CA PRO A 456 6.43 -33.28 0.76
C PRO A 456 5.13 -32.48 0.55
N VAL A 457 5.00 -31.84 -0.60
CA VAL A 457 3.79 -31.10 -0.99
C VAL A 457 3.30 -31.54 -2.35
N LEU A 458 2.01 -31.85 -2.46
CA LEU A 458 1.28 -32.00 -3.72
C LEU A 458 0.40 -30.75 -3.89
N ASP A 459 0.63 -29.99 -4.95
CA ASP A 459 -0.07 -28.74 -5.23
C ASP A 459 -0.65 -28.79 -6.64
N VAL A 460 -1.99 -28.79 -6.75
CA VAL A 460 -2.71 -29.06 -8.00
C VAL A 460 -3.95 -28.18 -8.13
N THR A 461 -4.40 -27.99 -9.36
CA THR A 461 -5.74 -27.47 -9.66
C THR A 461 -6.52 -28.56 -10.40
N ILE A 462 -7.79 -28.74 -10.04
CA ILE A 462 -8.74 -29.61 -10.74
C ILE A 462 -9.89 -28.79 -11.32
N GLY A 463 -10.53 -29.35 -12.35
CA GLY A 463 -11.81 -28.85 -12.86
C GLY A 463 -12.97 -29.25 -11.93
N ASN A 464 -14.19 -29.09 -12.42
CA ASN A 464 -15.43 -29.38 -11.70
C ASN A 464 -16.03 -30.76 -12.04
N SER A 465 -15.25 -31.69 -12.59
CA SER A 465 -15.73 -33.02 -12.95
C SER A 465 -15.45 -34.05 -11.84
N VAL A 466 -16.37 -34.99 -11.63
CA VAL A 466 -16.17 -36.12 -10.69
C VAL A 466 -14.97 -36.97 -11.12
N GLU A 467 -14.73 -37.10 -12.43
CA GLU A 467 -13.59 -37.81 -12.99
C GLU A 467 -12.25 -37.17 -12.57
N ASP A 468 -12.17 -35.83 -12.56
CA ASP A 468 -10.99 -35.12 -12.08
C ASP A 468 -10.73 -35.37 -10.59
N VAL A 469 -11.80 -35.44 -9.79
CA VAL A 469 -11.72 -35.68 -8.35
C VAL A 469 -11.20 -37.09 -8.05
N VAL A 470 -11.78 -38.11 -8.69
CA VAL A 470 -11.37 -39.51 -8.50
C VAL A 470 -9.91 -39.72 -8.94
N GLY A 471 -9.52 -39.18 -10.10
CA GLY A 471 -8.13 -39.29 -10.56
C GLY A 471 -7.13 -38.55 -9.67
N LEU A 472 -7.54 -37.46 -8.99
CA LEU A 472 -6.71 -36.80 -7.99
C LEU A 472 -6.62 -37.59 -6.68
N SER A 473 -7.70 -38.25 -6.26
CA SER A 473 -7.74 -39.14 -5.09
C SER A 473 -6.74 -40.29 -5.23
N GLU A 474 -6.68 -40.94 -6.38
CA GLU A 474 -5.67 -41.97 -6.64
C GLU A 474 -4.24 -41.38 -6.52
N LYS A 475 -4.01 -40.22 -7.15
CA LYS A 475 -2.71 -39.55 -7.12
C LYS A 475 -2.29 -39.11 -5.71
N ILE A 476 -3.22 -38.68 -4.85
CA ILE A 476 -2.88 -38.27 -3.49
C ILE A 476 -2.54 -39.45 -2.60
N ILE A 477 -3.20 -40.60 -2.82
CA ILE A 477 -2.90 -41.86 -2.14
C ILE A 477 -1.48 -42.32 -2.51
N ASP A 478 -1.15 -42.33 -3.81
CA ASP A 478 0.20 -42.67 -4.29
C ASP A 478 1.25 -41.73 -3.69
N PHE A 479 1.00 -40.41 -3.78
CA PHE A 479 1.87 -39.40 -3.20
C PHE A 479 2.08 -39.57 -1.69
N ALA A 480 1.04 -39.89 -0.93
CA ALA A 480 1.14 -40.13 0.50
C ALA A 480 1.98 -41.37 0.81
N THR A 481 1.72 -42.45 0.09
CA THR A 481 2.40 -43.75 0.27
C THR A 481 3.89 -43.65 -0.09
N GLU A 482 4.23 -42.99 -1.20
CA GLU A 482 5.61 -42.73 -1.63
C GLU A 482 6.41 -41.91 -0.59
N ASN A 483 5.72 -41.09 0.20
CA ASN A 483 6.31 -40.27 1.27
C ASN A 483 6.16 -40.90 2.66
N GLY A 484 5.91 -42.22 2.72
CA GLY A 484 5.99 -43.04 3.93
C GLY A 484 4.75 -43.00 4.83
N VAL A 485 3.63 -42.46 4.36
CA VAL A 485 2.34 -42.52 5.08
C VAL A 485 1.80 -43.95 5.02
N ASP A 486 1.24 -44.44 6.13
CA ASP A 486 0.61 -45.77 6.18
C ASP A 486 -0.55 -45.86 5.19
N GLU A 487 -0.69 -47.01 4.53
CA GLU A 487 -1.69 -47.23 3.47
C GLU A 487 -3.13 -46.93 3.93
N LYS A 488 -3.47 -47.25 5.18
CA LYS A 488 -4.81 -46.96 5.73
C LYS A 488 -5.04 -45.46 5.88
N ILE A 489 -4.00 -44.72 6.25
CA ILE A 489 -4.06 -43.25 6.36
C ILE A 489 -4.07 -42.62 4.97
N ALA A 490 -3.28 -43.16 4.02
CA ALA A 490 -3.30 -42.74 2.61
C ALA A 490 -4.70 -42.86 2.00
N LEU A 491 -5.38 -44.01 2.19
CA LEU A 491 -6.77 -44.21 1.74
C LEU A 491 -7.75 -43.24 2.42
N ARG A 492 -7.58 -42.99 3.73
CA ARG A 492 -8.39 -41.99 4.47
C ARG A 492 -8.23 -40.59 3.88
N ILE A 493 -7.03 -40.22 3.43
CA ILE A 493 -6.74 -38.93 2.78
C ILE A 493 -7.44 -38.84 1.42
N GLY A 494 -7.35 -39.88 0.59
CA GLY A 494 -8.03 -39.93 -0.71
C GLY A 494 -9.53 -39.76 -0.57
N LEU A 495 -10.17 -40.53 0.33
CA LEU A 495 -11.60 -40.41 0.61
C LEU A 495 -11.99 -39.03 1.15
N THR A 496 -11.18 -38.44 2.03
CA THR A 496 -11.42 -37.08 2.54
C THR A 496 -11.40 -36.05 1.41
N LEU A 497 -10.47 -36.21 0.46
CA LEU A 497 -10.39 -35.36 -0.72
C LEU A 497 -11.62 -35.50 -1.61
N GLU A 498 -12.04 -36.73 -1.91
CA GLU A 498 -13.22 -36.99 -2.72
C GLU A 498 -14.47 -36.36 -2.12
N GLU A 499 -14.70 -36.63 -0.82
CA GLU A 499 -15.89 -36.12 -0.15
C GLU A 499 -15.90 -34.60 -0.10
N MET A 500 -14.77 -33.95 0.22
CA MET A 500 -14.74 -32.50 0.26
C MET A 500 -14.94 -31.89 -1.13
N ALA A 501 -14.25 -32.40 -2.15
CA ALA A 501 -14.32 -31.84 -3.51
C ALA A 501 -15.69 -32.06 -4.16
N ILE A 502 -16.25 -33.28 -4.07
CA ILE A 502 -17.58 -33.60 -4.62
C ILE A 502 -18.67 -32.77 -3.94
N ASN A 503 -18.64 -32.67 -2.60
CA ASN A 503 -19.63 -31.85 -1.89
C ASN A 503 -19.53 -30.37 -2.31
N THR A 504 -18.33 -29.85 -2.53
CA THR A 504 -18.14 -28.47 -2.98
C THR A 504 -18.65 -28.26 -4.40
N ILE A 505 -18.41 -29.19 -5.32
CA ILE A 505 -18.94 -29.16 -6.70
C ILE A 505 -20.48 -29.20 -6.69
N ASN A 506 -21.07 -30.16 -5.97
CA ASN A 506 -22.51 -30.34 -5.88
C ASN A 506 -23.21 -29.15 -5.22
N TYR A 507 -22.65 -28.63 -4.11
CA TYR A 507 -23.20 -27.47 -3.41
C TYR A 507 -23.24 -26.22 -4.30
N ASN A 508 -22.26 -26.09 -5.19
CA ASN A 508 -22.19 -24.99 -6.13
C ASN A 508 -22.96 -25.23 -7.43
N GLU A 509 -23.65 -26.36 -7.59
CA GLU A 509 -24.35 -26.73 -8.83
C GLU A 509 -23.45 -26.56 -10.07
N ASP A 510 -22.20 -27.02 -9.97
CA ASP A 510 -21.17 -26.91 -11.02
C ASP A 510 -20.76 -25.47 -11.42
N LYS A 511 -21.15 -24.45 -10.64
CA LYS A 511 -20.81 -23.04 -10.89
C LYS A 511 -19.36 -22.69 -10.56
N ILE A 512 -18.61 -23.59 -9.93
CA ILE A 512 -17.16 -23.47 -9.78
C ILE A 512 -16.49 -24.04 -11.03
N GLU A 513 -15.56 -23.30 -11.62
CA GLU A 513 -14.80 -23.80 -12.78
C GLU A 513 -13.55 -24.59 -12.35
N TYR A 514 -12.92 -24.17 -11.25
CA TYR A 514 -11.65 -24.72 -10.77
C TYR A 514 -11.58 -24.76 -9.26
N MET A 515 -10.87 -25.76 -8.74
CA MET A 515 -10.55 -25.90 -7.32
C MET A 515 -9.06 -26.16 -7.14
N ASP A 516 -8.44 -25.35 -6.29
CA ASP A 516 -7.04 -25.44 -5.93
C ASP A 516 -6.90 -26.33 -4.68
N ILE A 517 -6.11 -27.39 -4.77
CA ILE A 517 -5.93 -28.38 -3.69
C ILE A 517 -4.44 -28.52 -3.36
N ILE A 518 -4.09 -28.32 -2.10
CA ILE A 518 -2.74 -28.45 -1.58
C ILE A 518 -2.72 -29.49 -0.47
N SER A 519 -1.98 -30.58 -0.69
CA SER A 519 -1.68 -31.57 0.34
C SER A 519 -0.27 -31.40 0.85
N ARG A 520 -0.11 -31.41 2.18
CA ARG A 520 1.20 -31.34 2.85
C ARG A 520 1.33 -32.47 3.85
N ILE A 521 2.45 -33.18 3.79
CA ILE A 521 2.79 -34.25 4.72
C ILE A 521 3.81 -33.70 5.71
N GLU A 522 3.39 -33.52 6.96
CA GLU A 522 4.26 -33.14 8.08
C GLU A 522 4.54 -34.36 8.98
N ASP A 523 5.46 -34.22 9.95
CA ASP A 523 5.90 -35.35 10.77
C ASP A 523 4.77 -35.99 11.60
N LYS A 524 3.76 -35.20 11.99
CA LYS A 524 2.68 -35.60 12.91
C LYS A 524 1.28 -35.53 12.31
N GLU A 525 1.12 -34.84 11.18
CA GLU A 525 -0.17 -34.56 10.59
C GLU A 525 -0.05 -34.32 9.09
N ILE A 526 -1.18 -34.47 8.41
CA ILE A 526 -1.32 -34.27 6.98
C ILE A 526 -2.45 -33.27 6.79
N THR A 527 -2.17 -32.21 6.04
CA THR A 527 -3.13 -31.13 5.80
C THR A 527 -3.57 -31.13 4.35
N LEU A 528 -4.89 -31.12 4.12
CA LEU A 528 -5.51 -30.88 2.82
C LEU A 528 -6.14 -29.48 2.83
N ALA A 529 -5.63 -28.57 2.02
CA ALA A 529 -6.20 -27.24 1.84
C ALA A 529 -6.93 -27.17 0.50
N PHE A 530 -8.21 -26.79 0.54
CA PHE A 530 -9.09 -26.62 -0.61
C PHE A 530 -9.42 -25.14 -0.77
N LYS A 531 -9.36 -24.65 -2.01
CA LYS A 531 -9.76 -23.30 -2.37
C LYS A 531 -10.61 -23.26 -3.63
N ASP A 532 -11.71 -22.54 -3.55
CA ASP A 532 -12.62 -22.32 -4.67
C ASP A 532 -13.29 -20.95 -4.60
N SER A 533 -13.83 -20.50 -5.74
CA SER A 533 -14.53 -19.23 -5.88
C SER A 533 -16.06 -19.36 -5.79
N GLY A 534 -16.56 -20.46 -5.21
CA GLY A 534 -17.97 -20.76 -5.09
C GLY A 534 -18.72 -19.91 -4.07
N VAL A 535 -19.99 -20.25 -3.89
CA VAL A 535 -20.84 -19.79 -2.80
C VAL A 535 -20.24 -20.24 -1.46
N GLU A 536 -20.50 -19.46 -0.41
CA GLU A 536 -20.09 -19.78 0.97
C GLU A 536 -20.44 -21.23 1.32
N PHE A 537 -19.44 -22.06 1.54
CA PHE A 537 -19.65 -23.45 1.93
C PHE A 537 -18.72 -23.80 3.09
N ASN A 538 -19.23 -23.67 4.32
CA ASN A 538 -18.50 -24.05 5.53
C ASN A 538 -18.89 -25.49 5.94
N PRO A 539 -18.05 -26.50 5.67
CA PRO A 539 -18.35 -27.89 6.06
C PRO A 539 -18.48 -28.09 7.58
N SER A 540 -17.91 -27.19 8.38
CA SER A 540 -17.96 -27.26 9.86
C SER A 540 -19.34 -26.92 10.43
N ASN A 541 -20.19 -26.23 9.67
CA ASN A 541 -21.53 -25.85 10.11
C ASN A 541 -22.56 -27.00 9.99
N TYR A 542 -22.21 -28.07 9.28
CA TYR A 542 -23.12 -29.18 9.03
C TYR A 542 -22.81 -30.30 10.03
N SER A 543 -23.75 -30.54 10.96
CA SER A 543 -23.64 -31.58 11.97
C SER A 543 -24.05 -32.95 11.39
N PRO A 544 -23.34 -34.04 11.72
CA PRO A 544 -23.74 -35.40 11.34
C PRO A 544 -25.10 -35.84 11.93
N GLU A 545 -25.69 -35.08 12.86
CA GLU A 545 -26.96 -35.41 13.54
C GLU A 545 -28.21 -34.75 12.93
N GLU A 546 -28.06 -33.78 12.01
CA GLU A 546 -29.19 -33.10 11.37
C GLU A 546 -29.64 -33.81 10.08
N LYS A 547 -30.94 -34.15 10.00
CA LYS A 547 -31.55 -34.92 8.89
C LYS A 547 -31.53 -34.24 7.52
N ASP A 548 -31.23 -32.95 7.45
CA ASP A 548 -31.09 -32.14 6.22
C ASP A 548 -29.62 -31.79 5.90
N SER A 549 -28.65 -32.40 6.60
CA SER A 549 -27.24 -32.24 6.24
C SER A 549 -26.95 -32.94 4.90
N PHE A 550 -26.22 -32.28 4.01
CA PHE A 550 -25.70 -32.89 2.77
C PHE A 550 -25.14 -34.28 3.11
N GLU A 551 -25.72 -35.34 2.52
CA GLU A 551 -25.66 -36.74 3.01
C GLU A 551 -24.24 -37.27 3.28
N ASN A 552 -23.19 -36.61 2.76
CA ASN A 552 -21.81 -37.04 2.84
C ASN A 552 -20.89 -36.21 3.76
N ILE A 553 -21.30 -35.04 4.26
CA ILE A 553 -20.42 -34.22 5.14
C ILE A 553 -20.18 -34.92 6.48
N ALA A 554 -21.12 -35.74 6.93
CA ALA A 554 -20.97 -36.58 8.13
C ALA A 554 -19.79 -37.57 8.02
N VAL A 555 -19.48 -38.04 6.82
CA VAL A 555 -18.34 -38.93 6.53
C VAL A 555 -17.03 -38.15 6.66
N LEU A 556 -16.99 -36.94 6.12
CA LEU A 556 -15.86 -36.01 6.23
C LEU A 556 -15.48 -35.74 7.70
N HIS A 557 -16.47 -35.44 8.56
CA HIS A 557 -16.25 -35.20 10.00
C HIS A 557 -15.72 -36.42 10.75
N LYS A 558 -16.01 -37.64 10.30
CA LYS A 558 -15.45 -38.87 10.88
C LYS A 558 -14.02 -39.13 10.42
N MET A 559 -13.65 -38.64 9.24
CA MET A 559 -12.33 -38.81 8.65
C MET A 559 -11.37 -37.66 8.98
N ALA A 560 -11.84 -36.48 9.35
CA ALA A 560 -10.99 -35.37 9.75
C ALA A 560 -10.70 -35.40 11.26
N ASP A 561 -9.49 -35.01 11.65
CA ASP A 561 -9.16 -34.72 13.06
C ASP A 561 -9.47 -33.25 13.41
N ASP A 562 -9.37 -32.35 12.42
CA ASP A 562 -9.75 -30.94 12.52
C ASP A 562 -10.21 -30.42 11.15
N ILE A 563 -11.23 -29.56 11.13
CA ILE A 563 -11.70 -28.86 9.94
C ILE A 563 -11.73 -27.37 10.26
N SER A 564 -10.92 -26.61 9.55
CA SER A 564 -10.88 -25.15 9.65
C SER A 564 -11.43 -24.55 8.36
N TYR A 565 -12.39 -23.63 8.49
CA TYR A 565 -12.94 -22.90 7.36
C TYR A 565 -12.78 -21.40 7.58
N ALA A 566 -12.38 -20.71 6.52
CA ALA A 566 -12.44 -19.26 6.45
C ALA A 566 -12.87 -18.83 5.04
N ARG A 567 -13.74 -17.82 4.97
CA ARG A 567 -14.00 -17.11 3.72
C ARG A 567 -13.06 -15.93 3.61
N VAL A 568 -12.08 -16.03 2.73
CA VAL A 568 -10.99 -15.05 2.62
C VAL A 568 -10.97 -14.50 1.21
N ILE A 569 -11.00 -13.17 1.04
CA ILE A 569 -11.05 -12.47 -0.27
C ILE A 569 -12.12 -13.00 -1.25
N GLY A 570 -13.24 -13.46 -0.71
CA GLY A 570 -14.32 -14.06 -1.50
C GLY A 570 -13.95 -15.40 -2.13
N LEU A 571 -12.95 -16.10 -1.58
CA LEU A 571 -12.68 -17.51 -1.80
C LEU A 571 -13.08 -18.30 -0.55
N ASN A 572 -13.61 -19.50 -0.75
CA ASN A 572 -13.67 -20.49 0.31
C ASN A 572 -12.24 -21.03 0.52
N SER A 573 -11.81 -21.13 1.78
CA SER A 573 -10.54 -21.72 2.17
C SER A 573 -10.83 -22.73 3.29
N THR A 574 -10.78 -24.01 2.95
CA THR A 574 -11.03 -25.10 3.89
C THR A 574 -9.74 -25.87 4.08
N VAL A 575 -9.28 -25.98 5.32
CA VAL A 575 -8.13 -26.80 5.70
C VAL A 575 -8.61 -27.96 6.55
N ILE A 576 -8.33 -29.17 6.10
CA ILE A 576 -8.64 -30.41 6.79
C ILE A 576 -7.35 -31.03 7.27
N THR A 577 -7.27 -31.34 8.56
CA THR A 577 -6.09 -31.95 9.18
C THR A 577 -6.41 -33.39 9.56
N ILE A 578 -5.51 -34.30 9.21
CA ILE A 578 -5.57 -35.72 9.55
C ILE A 578 -4.28 -36.08 10.30
N LYS A 579 -4.41 -36.65 11.50
CA LYS A 579 -3.24 -37.05 12.31
C LYS A 579 -2.63 -38.36 11.77
N ARG A 580 -1.30 -38.41 11.84
CA ARG A 580 -0.50 -39.56 11.40
C ARG A 580 -0.32 -40.60 12.49
#